data_AF-A0A7W8C1U5-F1
#
_entry.id   AF-A0A7W8C1U5-F1
#
_cell.length_a   1.000
_cell.length_b   1.000
_cell.length_c   1.000
_cell.angle_alpha   90.00
_cell.angle_beta   90.00
_cell.angle_gamma   90.00
#
_symmetry.space_group_name_H-M   'P 1'
#
loop_
_entity.id
_entity.type
_entity.pdbx_description
1 polymer ?
#
loop_
_entity_poly.entity_id
_entity_poly.type
_entity_poly.pdbx_seq_one_letter_code
_entity_poly.pdbx_strand_id
1 'polypeptide(L)'
;MVVSVLRRFGRLHSAPKFFGLLCLLALLPFLSFGANAQASEQVAAERPVVNTEGDSASTASRDTTAVLTDGAEANIPVPEAPADMPPPDFPPPPPPPPGPEDDPAFFDPSDLPPKAPPLPQPLGFVAHCFDGDTFKLTDRRIVRLAGIDAPELSKGDRKGQLFAREARGQLTDLTQGQQVMLLQAGVKHRDIHGRILAEVLLPDGSSLNEIMVRNGAAYFYPHRDLSPQLQERLRNLQHEAIAERRGMWGFLLSQPVAKNNYLGNKESLRFFPADCAEAQSIRPRNRVYFGNLMDAFMAGYAPARVCPFWPVTP
;
A
#
# COMPACT_ATOMS: atom_id res chain seq x y z
N MET A 1 52.65 -44.94 13.88
CA MET A 1 52.59 -45.55 12.52
C MET A 1 51.76 -44.64 11.63
N VAL A 2 52.12 -44.50 10.35
CA VAL A 2 51.52 -43.61 9.33
C VAL A 2 51.53 -44.37 7.99
N VAL A 3 50.87 -43.83 6.94
CA VAL A 3 50.60 -44.43 5.60
C VAL A 3 49.41 -45.40 5.64
N SER A 4 48.28 -45.26 4.93
CA SER A 4 47.87 -44.72 3.59
C SER A 4 47.74 -45.80 2.48
N VAL A 5 46.94 -45.47 1.44
CA VAL A 5 46.77 -46.18 0.14
C VAL A 5 45.63 -47.23 0.01
N LEU A 6 44.41 -46.73 -0.20
CA LEU A 6 43.52 -46.90 -1.39
C LEU A 6 43.26 -48.26 -2.11
N ARG A 7 42.03 -48.33 -2.70
CA ARG A 7 41.44 -49.35 -3.64
C ARG A 7 40.92 -50.61 -2.93
N ARG A 8 39.80 -51.26 -3.30
CA ARG A 8 38.80 -51.23 -4.41
C ARG A 8 37.43 -51.70 -3.81
N PHE A 9 36.24 -51.77 -4.44
CA PHE A 9 35.67 -51.53 -5.79
C PHE A 9 34.12 -51.37 -5.62
N GLY A 10 33.37 -50.81 -6.59
CA GLY A 10 31.88 -50.91 -6.58
C GLY A 10 31.14 -49.98 -7.57
N ARG A 11 30.17 -50.51 -8.34
CA ARG A 11 29.26 -49.80 -9.28
C ARG A 11 27.92 -49.52 -8.56
N LEU A 12 26.98 -48.67 -9.00
CA LEU A 12 26.43 -48.38 -10.34
C LEU A 12 26.06 -46.89 -10.56
N HIS A 13 25.63 -46.56 -11.79
CA HIS A 13 25.06 -45.27 -12.20
C HIS A 13 23.56 -45.39 -12.50
N SER A 14 22.83 -44.27 -12.43
CA SER A 14 21.79 -43.91 -13.41
C SER A 14 21.65 -42.38 -13.46
N ALA A 15 21.16 -41.82 -14.58
CA ALA A 15 21.16 -40.37 -14.85
C ALA A 15 19.91 -39.93 -15.65
N PRO A 16 19.46 -38.67 -15.50
CA PRO A 16 18.53 -38.02 -16.42
C PRO A 16 19.26 -37.51 -17.67
N LYS A 17 18.59 -37.53 -18.83
CA LYS A 17 19.14 -37.06 -20.10
C LYS A 17 18.64 -35.65 -20.44
N PHE A 18 19.54 -34.79 -20.91
CA PHE A 18 19.15 -33.63 -21.72
C PHE A 18 18.80 -34.10 -23.14
N PHE A 19 17.89 -33.39 -23.80
CA PHE A 19 17.66 -33.46 -25.24
C PHE A 19 17.46 -32.04 -25.77
N GLY A 20 18.32 -31.61 -26.69
CA GLY A 20 18.08 -30.42 -27.51
C GLY A 20 17.38 -30.81 -28.82
N LEU A 21 16.78 -29.84 -29.50
CA LEU A 21 16.28 -30.02 -30.87
C LEU A 21 17.14 -29.19 -31.84
N LEU A 22 17.25 -29.68 -33.07
CA LEU A 22 18.32 -29.34 -34.00
C LEU A 22 17.94 -28.20 -34.96
N CYS A 23 18.91 -27.39 -35.36
CA CYS A 23 18.77 -26.54 -36.55
C CYS A 23 18.80 -27.39 -37.83
N LEU A 24 18.04 -27.01 -38.85
CA LEU A 24 18.32 -27.43 -40.24
C LEU A 24 18.04 -26.27 -41.21
N LEU A 25 18.85 -26.17 -42.26
CA LEU A 25 18.78 -25.12 -43.28
C LEU A 25 18.06 -25.63 -44.54
N ALA A 26 17.35 -24.72 -45.21
CA ALA A 26 16.94 -24.82 -46.61
C ALA A 26 17.11 -23.44 -47.27
N LEU A 27 17.30 -23.40 -48.60
CA LEU A 27 17.78 -22.23 -49.34
C LEU A 27 16.92 -21.93 -50.59
N LEU A 28 17.22 -20.76 -51.21
CA LEU A 28 16.81 -20.32 -52.56
C LEU A 28 15.42 -19.61 -52.63
N PRO A 29 15.11 -18.80 -53.68
CA PRO A 29 15.40 -17.36 -53.59
C PRO A 29 14.32 -16.40 -54.19
N PHE A 30 14.61 -15.09 -54.10
CA PHE A 30 14.15 -13.97 -54.96
C PHE A 30 12.95 -14.14 -55.91
N LEU A 31 11.96 -13.26 -55.76
CA LEU A 31 11.44 -12.44 -56.87
C LEU A 31 10.83 -11.12 -56.32
N SER A 32 10.91 -10.04 -57.10
CA SER A 32 10.51 -8.68 -56.68
C SER A 32 9.24 -8.22 -57.40
N PHE A 33 8.26 -7.69 -56.66
CA PHE A 33 7.21 -6.72 -57.07
C PHE A 33 6.41 -6.38 -55.79
N GLY A 34 5.88 -5.19 -55.56
CA GLY A 34 6.00 -3.89 -56.24
C GLY A 34 5.29 -2.83 -55.39
N ALA A 35 5.65 -1.55 -55.52
CA ALA A 35 4.97 -0.49 -54.76
C ALA A 35 3.56 -0.22 -55.32
N ASN A 36 2.61 0.15 -54.45
CA ASN A 36 1.47 0.94 -54.89
C ASN A 36 0.92 1.82 -53.75
N ALA A 37 0.40 3.00 -54.09
CA ALA A 37 -0.11 3.97 -53.13
C ALA A 37 -1.26 4.79 -53.74
N GLN A 38 -2.40 4.86 -53.03
CA GLN A 38 -3.54 5.77 -53.21
C GLN A 38 -4.42 5.63 -51.96
N ALA A 39 -4.96 6.64 -51.27
CA ALA A 39 -5.19 8.07 -51.54
C ALA A 39 -6.46 8.40 -52.35
N SER A 40 -7.61 8.38 -51.67
CA SER A 40 -8.93 8.95 -52.01
C SER A 40 -9.88 8.66 -50.82
N GLU A 41 -10.89 9.47 -50.45
CA GLU A 41 -11.20 10.87 -50.79
C GLU A 41 -12.01 11.51 -49.64
N GLN A 42 -12.27 12.82 -49.70
CA GLN A 42 -13.21 13.50 -48.78
C GLN A 42 -14.62 13.57 -49.40
N VAL A 43 -15.65 13.48 -48.56
CA VAL A 43 -16.95 14.10 -48.80
C VAL A 43 -17.34 14.87 -47.54
N ALA A 44 -17.92 16.05 -47.71
CA ALA A 44 -18.26 16.98 -46.62
C ALA A 44 -19.68 17.52 -46.78
N ALA A 45 -20.14 18.24 -45.75
CA ALA A 45 -21.45 18.89 -45.65
C ALA A 45 -22.64 17.90 -45.50
N GLU A 46 -23.83 18.30 -45.02
CA GLU A 46 -24.31 19.64 -44.72
C GLU A 46 -24.79 19.83 -43.27
N ARG A 47 -24.78 21.09 -42.81
CA ARG A 47 -25.73 21.61 -41.80
C ARG A 47 -26.88 22.28 -42.55
N PRO A 48 -28.04 22.45 -41.90
CA PRO A 48 -28.39 23.85 -41.62
C PRO A 48 -28.69 24.13 -40.15
N VAL A 49 -28.37 25.35 -39.73
CA VAL A 49 -28.92 25.99 -38.53
C VAL A 49 -29.92 27.03 -39.02
N VAL A 50 -31.12 27.06 -38.45
CA VAL A 50 -32.12 28.09 -38.69
C VAL A 50 -32.67 28.53 -37.33
N ASN A 51 -32.53 29.82 -37.04
CA ASN A 51 -33.21 30.53 -35.95
C ASN A 51 -34.68 30.83 -36.39
N THR A 52 -35.62 31.40 -35.65
CA THR A 52 -35.62 32.45 -34.61
C THR A 52 -36.95 32.38 -33.84
N GLU A 53 -37.02 33.07 -32.68
CA GLU A 53 -38.24 33.70 -32.10
C GLU A 53 -39.46 32.79 -31.75
N GLY A 54 -40.39 33.18 -30.87
CA GLY A 54 -40.38 34.34 -29.98
C GLY A 54 -41.77 34.85 -29.60
N ASP A 55 -42.45 34.22 -28.63
CA ASP A 55 -43.61 34.75 -27.89
C ASP A 55 -43.79 33.88 -26.61
N SER A 56 -44.23 34.28 -25.40
CA SER A 56 -44.86 35.46 -24.77
C SER A 56 -46.27 35.16 -24.21
N ALA A 57 -46.58 35.72 -23.02
CA ALA A 57 -47.85 35.61 -22.27
C ALA A 57 -48.29 34.18 -21.82
N SER A 58 -49.16 33.99 -20.81
CA SER A 58 -49.51 34.75 -19.59
C SER A 58 -50.42 33.86 -18.70
N THR A 59 -50.80 34.34 -17.50
CA THR A 59 -51.87 33.83 -16.60
C THR A 59 -51.66 32.47 -15.91
N ALA A 60 -52.19 32.22 -14.70
CA ALA A 60 -52.62 33.15 -13.64
C ALA A 60 -52.64 32.49 -12.24
N SER A 61 -52.42 33.34 -11.22
CA SER A 61 -52.61 33.10 -9.79
C SER A 61 -53.98 32.53 -9.41
N ARG A 62 -54.03 31.81 -8.27
CA ARG A 62 -55.10 31.99 -7.29
C ARG A 62 -54.54 32.13 -5.87
N ASP A 63 -54.67 33.33 -5.32
CA ASP A 63 -54.54 33.64 -3.90
C ASP A 63 -55.60 32.93 -3.05
N THR A 64 -55.38 32.91 -1.73
CA THR A 64 -56.48 33.00 -0.76
C THR A 64 -56.01 33.77 0.47
N THR A 65 -56.74 34.82 0.87
CA THR A 65 -56.27 35.89 1.76
C THR A 65 -57.17 36.11 2.97
N ALA A 66 -56.57 36.23 4.17
CA ALA A 66 -57.08 36.91 5.37
C ALA A 66 -55.88 37.08 6.34
N VAL A 67 -55.28 38.25 6.59
CA VAL A 67 -55.79 39.54 7.15
C VAL A 67 -55.80 39.56 8.69
N LEU A 68 -54.73 40.19 9.23
CA LEU A 68 -54.64 41.10 10.39
C LEU A 68 -55.62 40.94 11.59
N THR A 69 -55.07 40.89 12.81
CA THR A 69 -55.11 42.03 13.75
C THR A 69 -53.93 42.04 14.74
N ASP A 70 -53.57 43.26 15.12
CA ASP A 70 -52.64 43.80 16.14
C ASP A 70 -52.76 43.19 17.56
N GLY A 71 -51.75 43.41 18.42
CA GLY A 71 -51.86 43.17 19.88
C GLY A 71 -50.59 42.85 20.69
N ALA A 72 -50.07 43.87 21.40
CA ALA A 72 -49.29 43.82 22.66
C ALA A 72 -47.90 43.10 22.72
N GLU A 73 -46.85 43.89 22.97
CA GLU A 73 -45.56 43.40 23.49
C GLU A 73 -45.68 42.98 24.97
N ALA A 74 -45.32 41.73 25.29
CA ALA A 74 -45.20 41.25 26.66
C ALA A 74 -43.76 41.40 27.15
N ASN A 75 -43.49 42.42 27.98
CA ASN A 75 -42.17 42.69 28.54
C ASN A 75 -41.78 41.61 29.58
N ILE A 76 -40.92 40.66 29.19
CA ILE A 76 -40.42 39.59 30.07
C ILE A 76 -39.22 40.13 30.88
N PRO A 77 -39.24 40.09 32.22
CA PRO A 77 -38.11 40.51 33.03
C PRO A 77 -36.88 39.61 32.79
N VAL A 78 -35.76 40.22 32.39
CA VAL A 78 -34.45 39.57 32.44
C VAL A 78 -34.01 39.51 33.91
N PRO A 79 -33.65 38.33 34.47
CA PRO A 79 -33.10 38.27 35.81
C PRO A 79 -31.69 38.89 35.84
N GLU A 80 -31.44 39.80 36.78
CA GLU A 80 -30.09 40.31 37.03
C GLU A 80 -29.15 39.17 37.42
N ALA A 81 -27.95 39.15 36.83
CA ALA A 81 -26.91 38.22 37.23
C ALA A 81 -26.31 38.66 38.58
N PRO A 82 -26.06 37.75 39.53
CA PRO A 82 -25.43 38.10 40.80
C PRO A 82 -23.98 38.54 40.56
N ALA A 83 -23.68 39.79 40.91
CA ALA A 83 -22.32 40.29 41.04
C ALA A 83 -21.63 39.73 42.30
N ASP A 84 -20.31 39.86 42.38
CA ASP A 84 -19.46 39.57 43.54
C ASP A 84 -19.59 38.15 44.14
N MET A 85 -19.17 37.15 43.35
CA MET A 85 -18.29 36.12 43.90
C MET A 85 -16.87 36.31 43.33
N PRO A 86 -15.81 36.29 44.16
CA PRO A 86 -14.45 36.31 43.65
C PRO A 86 -14.17 35.01 42.87
N PRO A 87 -13.31 35.04 41.84
CA PRO A 87 -12.88 33.83 41.15
C PRO A 87 -12.17 32.90 42.16
N PRO A 88 -12.36 31.58 42.06
CA PRO A 88 -11.61 30.66 42.91
C PRO A 88 -10.11 30.77 42.62
N ASP A 89 -9.29 30.80 43.68
CA ASP A 89 -7.83 30.75 43.60
C ASP A 89 -7.38 29.39 43.05
N PHE A 90 -7.37 29.25 41.73
CA PHE A 90 -6.62 28.20 41.07
C PHE A 90 -5.13 28.47 41.31
N PRO A 91 -4.35 27.52 41.86
CA PRO A 91 -2.90 27.66 41.87
C PRO A 91 -2.42 27.85 40.43
N PRO A 92 -1.36 28.67 40.20
CA PRO A 92 -0.81 28.81 38.86
C PRO A 92 -0.46 27.43 38.30
N PRO A 93 -0.67 27.18 36.99
CA PRO A 93 -0.30 25.90 36.40
C PRO A 93 1.18 25.63 36.71
N PRO A 94 1.56 24.37 37.02
CA PRO A 94 2.96 24.04 37.21
C PRO A 94 3.74 24.50 35.97
N PRO A 95 5.00 24.97 36.14
CA PRO A 95 5.83 25.28 34.98
C PRO A 95 5.85 24.08 34.05
N PRO A 96 5.88 24.27 32.72
CA PRO A 96 6.03 23.15 31.80
C PRO A 96 7.25 22.33 32.23
N PRO A 97 7.22 20.99 32.10
CA PRO A 97 8.42 20.20 32.31
C PRO A 97 9.53 20.79 31.43
N PRO A 98 10.80 20.78 31.90
CA PRO A 98 11.90 21.18 31.03
C PRO A 98 11.77 20.40 29.73
N GLY A 99 11.85 21.12 28.61
CA GLY A 99 11.91 20.48 27.30
C GLY A 99 13.11 19.52 27.26
N PRO A 100 13.14 18.55 26.31
CA PRO A 100 14.37 17.83 26.05
C PRO A 100 15.47 18.87 25.81
N GLU A 101 16.50 18.88 26.65
CA GLU A 101 17.62 19.78 26.45
C GLU A 101 18.32 19.35 25.15
N ASP A 102 18.42 20.26 24.18
CA ASP A 102 19.03 20.03 22.86
C ASP A 102 20.58 19.93 22.97
N ASP A 103 21.07 19.04 23.83
CA ASP A 103 22.40 18.46 23.67
C ASP A 103 22.30 17.44 22.51
N PRO A 104 23.00 17.64 21.37
CA PRO A 104 22.91 16.76 20.21
C PRO A 104 23.65 15.44 20.50
N ALA A 105 23.02 14.61 21.34
CA ALA A 105 23.54 13.34 21.82
C ALA A 105 24.07 12.52 20.65
N PHE A 106 25.37 12.24 20.69
CA PHE A 106 26.05 11.47 19.66
C PHE A 106 25.40 10.09 19.60
N PHE A 107 24.69 9.80 18.51
CA PHE A 107 24.03 8.52 18.27
C PHE A 107 25.08 7.41 18.27
N ASP A 108 25.26 6.73 19.40
CA ASP A 108 26.12 5.56 19.50
C ASP A 108 25.40 4.37 18.84
N PRO A 109 25.93 3.80 17.75
CA PRO A 109 25.26 2.68 17.08
C PRO A 109 25.25 1.38 17.89
N SER A 110 25.96 1.31 19.02
CA SER A 110 26.10 0.10 19.84
C SER A 110 25.01 -0.12 20.89
N ASP A 111 24.29 0.93 21.32
CA ASP A 111 23.16 0.83 22.27
C ASP A 111 21.87 0.27 21.64
N LEU A 112 21.87 0.03 20.32
CA LEU A 112 20.72 -0.49 19.59
C LEU A 112 20.59 -2.02 19.75
N PRO A 113 19.37 -2.55 20.02
CA PRO A 113 19.15 -4.00 20.00
C PRO A 113 19.58 -4.57 18.64
N PRO A 114 20.25 -5.74 18.60
CA PRO A 114 21.17 -6.14 17.54
C PRO A 114 20.59 -5.96 16.14
N LYS A 115 20.92 -4.81 15.56
CA LYS A 115 20.21 -4.26 14.40
C LYS A 115 20.64 -5.04 13.16
N ALA A 116 19.67 -5.43 12.33
CA ALA A 116 19.95 -6.27 11.16
C ALA A 116 21.04 -5.62 10.29
N PRO A 117 22.05 -6.36 9.80
CA PRO A 117 23.28 -5.75 9.33
C PRO A 117 23.06 -4.81 8.13
N PRO A 118 23.82 -3.71 8.03
CA PRO A 118 23.68 -2.75 6.94
C PRO A 118 23.90 -3.41 5.57
N LEU A 119 23.11 -3.02 4.57
CA LEU A 119 23.33 -3.44 3.19
C LEU A 119 24.63 -2.81 2.62
N PRO A 120 25.25 -3.40 1.59
CA PRO A 120 26.30 -2.73 0.83
C PRO A 120 25.81 -1.37 0.29
N GLN A 121 26.56 -0.31 0.57
CA GLN A 121 26.15 1.10 0.40
C GLN A 121 24.86 1.41 1.22
N PRO A 122 24.91 1.39 2.57
CA PRO A 122 23.69 1.39 3.37
C PRO A 122 22.95 2.74 3.38
N LEU A 123 23.64 3.86 3.14
CA LEU A 123 23.03 5.19 3.17
C LEU A 123 22.55 5.64 1.78
N GLY A 124 21.52 6.47 1.73
CA GLY A 124 21.10 7.20 0.53
C GLY A 124 20.02 8.24 0.83
N PHE A 125 19.87 9.25 -0.04
CA PHE A 125 18.83 10.27 0.08
C PHE A 125 17.61 9.92 -0.78
N VAL A 126 16.39 10.02 -0.23
CA VAL A 126 15.17 9.70 -0.97
C VAL A 126 14.77 10.87 -1.89
N ALA A 127 14.65 10.57 -3.18
CA ALA A 127 14.34 11.53 -4.23
C ALA A 127 12.86 11.51 -4.65
N HIS A 128 12.19 10.35 -4.55
CA HIS A 128 10.81 10.16 -4.99
C HIS A 128 10.18 8.87 -4.46
N CYS A 129 8.97 8.95 -3.89
CA CYS A 129 8.13 7.79 -3.57
C CYS A 129 7.20 7.44 -4.75
N PHE A 130 7.17 6.18 -5.17
CA PHE A 130 6.32 5.70 -6.26
C PHE A 130 4.90 5.35 -5.79
N ASP A 131 4.81 4.72 -4.62
CA ASP A 131 3.62 4.19 -3.96
C ASP A 131 3.83 4.22 -2.43
N GLY A 132 3.11 3.41 -1.65
CA GLY A 132 3.24 3.34 -0.19
C GLY A 132 4.33 2.40 0.35
N ASP A 133 5.06 1.66 -0.49
CA ASP A 133 6.15 0.76 -0.05
C ASP A 133 7.44 0.84 -0.88
N THR A 134 7.44 1.52 -2.02
CA THR A 134 8.58 1.60 -2.95
C THR A 134 8.98 3.05 -3.23
N PHE A 135 10.27 3.36 -3.06
CA PHE A 135 10.85 4.68 -3.32
C PHE A 135 12.17 4.60 -4.10
N LYS A 136 12.63 5.75 -4.61
CA LYS A 136 13.86 5.92 -5.38
C LYS A 136 14.84 6.84 -4.64
N LEU A 137 16.10 6.43 -4.59
CA LEU A 137 17.21 7.21 -4.07
C LEU A 137 17.82 8.14 -5.15
N THR A 138 18.50 9.20 -4.73
CA THR A 138 19.18 10.17 -5.61
C THR A 138 20.20 9.52 -6.56
N ASP A 139 20.93 8.50 -6.08
CA ASP A 139 21.85 7.67 -6.88
C ASP A 139 21.17 6.72 -7.90
N ARG A 140 19.83 6.79 -7.99
CA ARG A 140 18.92 6.01 -8.85
C ARG A 140 18.63 4.58 -8.39
N ARG A 141 19.14 4.11 -7.24
CA ARG A 141 18.67 2.85 -6.65
C ARG A 141 17.18 2.93 -6.31
N ILE A 142 16.45 1.84 -6.52
CA ILE A 142 15.05 1.69 -6.11
C ILE A 142 15.02 0.74 -4.92
N VAL A 143 14.34 1.15 -3.86
CA VAL A 143 14.18 0.42 -2.60
C VAL A 143 12.70 0.10 -2.43
N ARG A 144 12.41 -1.11 -1.98
CA ARG A 144 11.10 -1.52 -1.46
C ARG A 144 11.24 -1.90 0.01
N LEU A 145 10.31 -1.42 0.82
CA LEU A 145 10.14 -1.81 2.21
C LEU A 145 9.81 -3.31 2.29
N ALA A 146 10.75 -4.07 2.85
CA ALA A 146 10.63 -5.51 2.99
C ALA A 146 9.62 -5.91 4.09
N GLY A 147 8.94 -7.04 3.89
CA GLY A 147 7.95 -7.55 4.85
C GLY A 147 6.61 -6.84 4.85
N ILE A 148 6.41 -5.82 4.00
CA ILE A 148 5.15 -5.07 3.87
C ILE A 148 4.70 -5.02 2.40
N ASP A 149 3.43 -4.70 2.18
CA ASP A 149 2.84 -4.39 0.87
C ASP A 149 1.78 -3.30 1.05
N ALA A 150 1.84 -2.25 0.23
CA ALA A 150 0.93 -1.10 0.31
C ALA A 150 -0.16 -1.15 -0.78
N PRO A 151 -1.29 -0.43 -0.61
CA PRO A 151 -2.30 -0.34 -1.65
C PRO A 151 -1.76 0.30 -2.94
N GLU A 152 -2.02 -0.33 -4.09
CA GLU A 152 -1.48 0.03 -5.41
C GLU A 152 -2.17 1.26 -6.02
N LEU A 153 -1.38 2.18 -6.58
CA LEU A 153 -1.89 3.36 -7.29
C LEU A 153 -2.44 3.05 -8.68
N SER A 154 -3.27 3.97 -9.18
CA SER A 154 -3.83 3.93 -10.53
C SER A 154 -2.73 3.87 -11.59
N LYS A 155 -2.85 2.96 -12.57
CA LYS A 155 -1.85 2.76 -13.61
C LYS A 155 -2.49 2.30 -14.92
N GLY A 156 -2.46 3.19 -15.91
CA GLY A 156 -3.31 3.06 -17.11
C GLY A 156 -4.79 3.10 -16.71
N ASP A 157 -5.60 2.29 -17.38
CA ASP A 157 -7.05 2.21 -17.16
C ASP A 157 -7.43 1.54 -15.82
N ARG A 158 -6.45 1.00 -15.08
CA ARG A 158 -6.67 0.40 -13.76
C ARG A 158 -6.79 1.49 -12.70
N LYS A 159 -7.97 1.61 -12.09
CA LYS A 159 -8.22 2.46 -10.91
C LYS A 159 -7.25 2.16 -9.77
N GLY A 160 -6.96 3.17 -8.96
CA GLY A 160 -6.16 3.02 -7.74
C GLY A 160 -6.93 2.27 -6.66
N GLN A 161 -6.20 1.55 -5.83
CA GLN A 161 -6.74 0.94 -4.62
C GLN A 161 -7.04 2.02 -3.57
N LEU A 162 -8.07 1.76 -2.76
CA LEU A 162 -8.38 2.52 -1.55
C LEU A 162 -7.12 2.69 -0.68
N PHE A 163 -6.90 3.91 -0.21
CA PHE A 163 -5.78 4.32 0.64
C PHE A 163 -4.40 4.38 -0.06
N ALA A 164 -4.32 4.15 -1.38
CA ALA A 164 -3.05 4.13 -2.11
C ALA A 164 -2.36 5.50 -2.22
N ARG A 165 -3.11 6.60 -2.31
CA ARG A 165 -2.52 7.95 -2.35
C ARG A 165 -2.11 8.39 -0.96
N GLU A 166 -2.90 8.01 0.02
CA GLU A 166 -2.79 8.34 1.43
C GLU A 166 -1.56 7.62 2.03
N ALA A 167 -1.35 6.35 1.66
CA ALA A 167 -0.13 5.60 1.97
C ALA A 167 1.12 6.17 1.29
N ARG A 168 1.03 6.55 0.00
CA ARG A 168 2.15 7.22 -0.70
C ARG A 168 2.46 8.58 -0.09
N GLY A 169 1.44 9.34 0.32
CA GLY A 169 1.58 10.61 1.03
C GLY A 169 2.42 10.42 2.27
N GLN A 170 1.97 9.55 3.19
CA GLN A 170 2.72 9.24 4.41
C GLN A 170 4.16 8.76 4.15
N LEU A 171 4.40 7.90 3.15
CA LEU A 171 5.77 7.51 2.79
C LEU A 171 6.61 8.71 2.32
N THR A 172 6.01 9.62 1.56
CA THR A 172 6.66 10.85 1.06
C THR A 172 6.96 11.79 2.22
N ASP A 173 5.98 12.07 3.09
CA ASP A 173 6.11 13.01 4.21
C ASP A 173 7.19 12.56 5.22
N LEU A 174 7.33 11.25 5.43
CA LEU A 174 8.35 10.66 6.31
C LEU A 174 9.76 10.62 5.70
N THR A 175 9.92 10.76 4.37
CA THR A 175 11.21 10.43 3.71
C THR A 175 11.73 11.44 2.69
N GLN A 176 10.89 12.28 2.07
CA GLN A 176 11.28 13.07 0.92
C GLN A 176 12.43 14.04 1.23
N GLY A 177 13.57 13.87 0.56
CA GLY A 177 14.79 14.63 0.83
C GLY A 177 15.62 14.14 2.03
N GLN A 178 15.10 13.24 2.86
CA GLN A 178 15.80 12.68 4.01
C GLN A 178 16.88 11.67 3.59
N GLN A 179 17.94 11.56 4.40
CA GLN A 179 18.85 10.42 4.34
C GLN A 179 18.23 9.24 5.09
N VAL A 180 18.25 8.06 4.47
CA VAL A 180 17.78 6.80 5.07
C VAL A 180 18.90 5.76 5.12
N MET A 181 18.86 4.89 6.12
CA MET A 181 19.78 3.74 6.25
C MET A 181 19.05 2.43 5.91
N LEU A 182 19.67 1.62 5.05
CA LEU A 182 19.15 0.37 4.51
C LEU A 182 19.78 -0.84 5.21
N LEU A 183 18.95 -1.64 5.89
CA LEU A 183 19.33 -2.87 6.58
C LEU A 183 18.94 -4.13 5.81
N GLN A 184 19.63 -5.23 6.09
CA GLN A 184 19.32 -6.55 5.58
C GLN A 184 18.04 -7.12 6.20
N ALA A 185 16.93 -7.03 5.48
CA ALA A 185 15.64 -7.59 5.91
C ALA A 185 15.55 -9.14 5.91
N GLY A 186 16.55 -9.85 5.38
CA GLY A 186 16.51 -11.29 5.19
C GLY A 186 17.65 -11.84 4.32
N VAL A 187 17.52 -13.08 3.85
CA VAL A 187 18.57 -13.75 3.04
C VAL A 187 18.62 -13.28 1.57
N LYS A 188 17.67 -12.45 1.14
CA LYS A 188 17.68 -11.80 -0.19
C LYS A 188 17.68 -10.29 -0.06
N HIS A 189 18.63 -9.65 -0.75
CA HIS A 189 18.77 -8.21 -0.82
C HIS A 189 18.01 -7.56 -2.00
N ARG A 190 17.45 -8.35 -2.93
CA ARG A 190 16.70 -7.86 -4.10
C ARG A 190 15.52 -8.75 -4.46
N ASP A 191 14.51 -8.15 -5.10
CA ASP A 191 13.38 -8.85 -5.72
C ASP A 191 13.61 -9.19 -7.20
N ILE A 192 12.63 -9.83 -7.84
CA ILE A 192 12.67 -10.22 -9.27
C ILE A 192 12.64 -9.02 -10.23
N HIS A 193 12.33 -7.82 -9.75
CA HIS A 193 12.37 -6.57 -10.52
C HIS A 193 13.67 -5.79 -10.28
N GLY A 194 14.62 -6.36 -9.51
CA GLY A 194 15.89 -5.74 -9.17
C GLY A 194 15.81 -4.67 -8.08
N ARG A 195 14.63 -4.40 -7.50
CA ARG A 195 14.47 -3.47 -6.37
C ARG A 195 15.22 -4.01 -5.17
N ILE A 196 15.85 -3.12 -4.40
CA ILE A 196 16.49 -3.47 -3.13
C ILE A 196 15.40 -3.79 -2.11
N LEU A 197 15.52 -4.92 -1.40
CA LEU A 197 14.65 -5.28 -0.28
C LEU A 197 15.36 -4.91 1.02
N ALA A 198 14.80 -3.96 1.77
CA ALA A 198 15.41 -3.44 2.99
C ALA A 198 14.40 -3.28 4.14
N GLU A 199 14.89 -3.41 5.37
CA GLU A 199 14.33 -2.65 6.49
C GLU A 199 15.00 -1.27 6.44
N VAL A 200 14.20 -0.21 6.46
CA VAL A 200 14.65 1.16 6.20
C VAL A 200 14.50 1.97 7.48
N LEU A 201 15.55 2.71 7.81
CA LEU A 201 15.59 3.57 8.98
C LEU A 201 15.54 5.04 8.57
N LEU A 202 14.82 5.83 9.36
CA LEU A 202 14.84 7.30 9.31
C LEU A 202 16.04 7.85 10.13
N PRO A 203 16.37 9.16 10.03
CA PRO A 203 17.49 9.76 10.76
C PRO A 203 17.43 9.63 12.29
N ASP A 204 16.23 9.53 12.87
CA ASP A 204 15.98 9.26 14.30
C ASP A 204 16.23 7.79 14.70
N GLY A 205 16.64 6.95 13.75
CA GLY A 205 16.87 5.52 13.94
C GLY A 205 15.61 4.65 13.96
N SER A 206 14.41 5.23 13.81
CA SER A 206 13.13 4.52 13.77
C SER A 206 12.96 3.68 12.49
N SER A 207 12.19 2.59 12.56
CA SER A 207 11.95 1.70 11.41
C SER A 207 10.75 2.16 10.59
N LEU A 208 11.00 2.62 9.37
CA LEU A 208 9.98 3.08 8.43
C LEU A 208 8.99 1.95 8.05
N ASN A 209 9.49 0.71 7.91
CA ASN A 209 8.66 -0.47 7.66
C ASN A 209 7.61 -0.67 8.76
N GLU A 210 8.01 -0.46 10.02
CA GLU A 210 7.11 -0.51 11.16
C GLU A 210 6.11 0.63 11.15
N ILE A 211 6.55 1.88 10.91
CA ILE A 211 5.67 3.06 10.92
C ILE A 211 4.54 2.90 9.90
N MET A 212 4.85 2.46 8.67
CA MET A 212 3.84 2.27 7.62
C MET A 212 2.78 1.21 7.99
N VAL A 213 3.15 0.15 8.72
CA VAL A 213 2.19 -0.87 9.19
C VAL A 213 1.45 -0.41 10.45
N ARG A 214 2.16 0.15 11.43
CA ARG A 214 1.63 0.71 12.68
C ARG A 214 0.55 1.76 12.42
N ASN A 215 0.66 2.53 11.34
CA ASN A 215 -0.31 3.55 10.95
C ASN A 215 -1.43 3.02 10.03
N GLY A 216 -1.38 1.77 9.60
CA GLY A 216 -2.34 1.19 8.65
C GLY A 216 -2.22 1.73 7.21
N ALA A 217 -1.03 2.18 6.79
CA ALA A 217 -0.73 2.59 5.42
C ALA A 217 -0.22 1.42 4.54
N ALA A 218 0.30 0.36 5.16
CA ALA A 218 0.66 -0.90 4.53
C ALA A 218 0.21 -2.09 5.39
N TYR A 219 0.12 -3.29 4.79
CA TYR A 219 -0.13 -4.53 5.51
C TYR A 219 1.11 -5.43 5.51
N PHE A 220 1.17 -6.34 6.48
CA PHE A 220 2.23 -7.34 6.61
C PHE A 220 2.20 -8.33 5.42
N TYR A 221 3.34 -8.48 4.76
CA TYR A 221 3.53 -9.34 3.59
C TYR A 221 4.54 -10.46 3.90
N PRO A 222 4.07 -11.63 4.39
CA PRO A 222 4.95 -12.70 4.84
C PRO A 222 5.73 -13.31 3.68
N HIS A 223 7.01 -13.60 3.90
CA HIS A 223 7.87 -14.20 2.89
C HIS A 223 9.04 -14.95 3.55
N ARG A 224 9.21 -16.23 3.21
CA ARG A 224 10.14 -17.16 3.87
C ARG A 224 11.62 -16.71 3.88
N ASP A 225 12.00 -15.83 2.94
CA ASP A 225 13.38 -15.35 2.80
C ASP A 225 13.65 -14.11 3.69
N LEU A 226 12.70 -13.67 4.53
CA LEU A 226 12.83 -12.56 5.49
C LEU A 226 13.29 -13.02 6.87
N SER A 227 13.85 -12.10 7.66
CA SER A 227 14.11 -12.29 9.10
C SER A 227 12.81 -12.70 9.84
N PRO A 228 12.84 -13.75 10.69
CA PRO A 228 11.74 -14.05 11.60
C PRO A 228 11.37 -12.87 12.50
N GLN A 229 12.36 -12.18 13.07
CA GLN A 229 12.17 -11.06 13.99
C GLN A 229 11.52 -9.84 13.31
N LEU A 230 11.84 -9.57 12.04
CA LEU A 230 11.15 -8.54 11.27
C LEU A 230 9.69 -8.94 10.99
N GLN A 231 9.45 -10.20 10.61
CA GLN A 231 8.10 -10.70 10.34
C GLN A 231 7.21 -10.72 11.59
N GLU A 232 7.78 -11.00 12.76
CA GLU A 232 7.09 -10.95 14.05
C GLU A 232 6.70 -9.51 14.43
N ARG A 233 7.64 -8.56 14.42
CA ARG A 233 7.37 -7.14 14.67
C ARG A 233 6.27 -6.60 13.76
N LEU A 234 6.37 -6.83 12.45
CA LEU A 234 5.39 -6.33 11.48
C LEU A 234 4.02 -7.01 11.63
N ARG A 235 3.95 -8.29 12.02
CA ARG A 235 2.66 -8.96 12.28
C ARG A 235 1.97 -8.36 13.51
N ASN A 236 2.72 -8.12 14.59
CA ASN A 236 2.18 -7.59 15.84
C ASN A 236 1.67 -6.14 15.65
N LEU A 237 2.44 -5.30 14.95
CA LEU A 237 2.02 -3.94 14.59
C LEU A 237 0.81 -3.93 13.65
N GLN A 238 0.66 -4.94 12.78
CA GLN A 238 -0.57 -5.11 12.00
C GLN A 238 -1.76 -5.45 12.91
N HIS A 239 -1.60 -6.32 13.91
CA HIS A 239 -2.68 -6.65 14.86
C HIS A 239 -3.14 -5.41 15.63
N GLU A 240 -2.21 -4.56 16.10
CA GLU A 240 -2.51 -3.26 16.73
C GLU A 240 -3.28 -2.33 15.78
N ALA A 241 -2.73 -2.08 14.58
CA ALA A 241 -3.33 -1.16 13.61
C ALA A 241 -4.71 -1.62 13.14
N ILE A 242 -4.94 -2.94 13.06
CA ILE A 242 -6.23 -3.57 12.79
C ILE A 242 -7.22 -3.34 13.95
N ALA A 243 -6.80 -3.61 15.19
CA ALA A 243 -7.67 -3.49 16.37
C ALA A 243 -8.13 -2.04 16.59
N GLU A 244 -7.21 -1.08 16.44
CA GLU A 244 -7.47 0.36 16.54
C GLU A 244 -8.03 0.98 15.24
N ARG A 245 -8.22 0.19 14.18
CA ARG A 245 -8.79 0.63 12.89
C ARG A 245 -8.01 1.77 12.21
N ARG A 246 -6.70 1.86 12.46
CA ARG A 246 -5.81 2.91 11.92
C ARG A 246 -5.73 2.85 10.39
N GLY A 247 -5.55 4.00 9.74
CA GLY A 247 -5.33 4.11 8.29
C GLY A 247 -6.40 3.41 7.45
N MET A 248 -5.98 2.55 6.52
CA MET A 248 -6.88 1.81 5.63
C MET A 248 -7.86 0.88 6.36
N TRP A 249 -7.51 0.38 7.55
CA TRP A 249 -8.27 -0.64 8.26
C TRP A 249 -9.67 -0.15 8.65
N GLY A 250 -9.83 1.12 9.05
CA GLY A 250 -11.13 1.67 9.46
C GLY A 250 -12.18 1.65 8.37
N PHE A 251 -11.82 2.00 7.13
CA PHE A 251 -12.72 1.92 5.99
C PHE A 251 -12.80 0.49 5.42
N LEU A 252 -11.66 -0.19 5.23
CA LEU A 252 -11.62 -1.53 4.64
C LEU A 252 -12.52 -2.52 5.40
N LEU A 253 -12.48 -2.46 6.74
CA LEU A 253 -13.25 -3.34 7.63
C LEU A 253 -14.71 -2.89 7.84
N SER A 254 -15.15 -1.78 7.22
CA SER A 254 -16.57 -1.40 7.15
C SER A 254 -17.23 -1.82 5.83
N GLN A 255 -16.43 -2.13 4.79
CA GLN A 255 -16.95 -2.50 3.47
C GLN A 255 -17.58 -3.90 3.45
N PRO A 256 -18.53 -4.17 2.52
CA PRO A 256 -19.12 -5.50 2.35
C PRO A 256 -18.07 -6.62 2.16
N VAL A 257 -17.00 -6.32 1.42
CA VAL A 257 -15.91 -7.26 1.14
C VAL A 257 -15.17 -7.76 2.39
N ALA A 258 -15.23 -7.01 3.51
CA ALA A 258 -14.71 -7.49 4.79
C ALA A 258 -15.44 -8.73 5.33
N LYS A 259 -16.70 -8.93 4.93
CA LYS A 259 -17.60 -10.01 5.39
C LYS A 259 -17.60 -11.24 4.47
N ASN A 260 -16.83 -11.21 3.38
CA ASN A 260 -16.73 -12.35 2.45
C ASN A 260 -15.89 -13.48 3.05
N ASN A 261 -16.16 -14.73 2.65
CA ASN A 261 -15.31 -15.87 2.98
C ASN A 261 -14.03 -15.85 2.12
N TYR A 262 -12.89 -16.24 2.70
CA TYR A 262 -11.61 -16.30 2.01
C TYR A 262 -10.94 -17.68 2.14
N LEU A 263 -10.15 -18.03 1.13
CA LEU A 263 -9.38 -19.26 1.04
C LEU A 263 -7.88 -18.94 1.00
N GLY A 264 -7.14 -19.38 2.01
CA GLY A 264 -5.68 -19.30 2.10
C GLY A 264 -4.97 -20.52 1.52
N ASN A 265 -3.75 -20.31 1.00
CA ASN A 265 -2.80 -21.36 0.64
C ASN A 265 -1.58 -21.32 1.57
N LYS A 266 -1.50 -22.26 2.51
CA LYS A 266 -0.49 -22.31 3.58
C LYS A 266 0.98 -22.42 3.11
N GLU A 267 1.21 -22.84 1.86
CA GLU A 267 2.55 -22.92 1.26
C GLU A 267 3.05 -21.55 0.77
N SER A 268 2.12 -20.63 0.49
CA SER A 268 2.40 -19.27 -0.02
C SER A 268 2.11 -18.16 0.99
N LEU A 269 1.30 -18.45 2.02
CA LEU A 269 0.70 -17.47 2.93
C LEU A 269 -0.07 -16.36 2.18
N ARG A 270 -0.66 -16.67 1.03
CA ARG A 270 -1.58 -15.79 0.29
C ARG A 270 -3.02 -16.28 0.42
N PHE A 271 -3.95 -15.34 0.47
CA PHE A 271 -5.38 -15.60 0.55
C PHE A 271 -6.14 -14.95 -0.61
N PHE A 272 -7.25 -15.58 -0.98
CA PHE A 272 -8.04 -15.33 -2.18
C PHE A 272 -9.52 -15.29 -1.75
N PRO A 273 -10.41 -14.52 -2.42
CA PRO A 273 -11.85 -14.69 -2.26
C PRO A 273 -12.24 -16.15 -2.53
N ALA A 274 -13.11 -16.74 -1.70
CA ALA A 274 -13.40 -18.18 -1.77
C ALA A 274 -14.09 -18.62 -3.08
N ASP A 275 -14.72 -17.68 -3.78
CA ASP A 275 -15.36 -17.78 -5.08
C ASP A 275 -14.39 -17.59 -6.28
N CYS A 276 -13.17 -17.08 -6.05
CA CYS A 276 -12.21 -16.83 -7.13
C CYS A 276 -11.68 -18.13 -7.78
N ALA A 277 -11.54 -18.14 -9.11
CA ALA A 277 -11.15 -19.33 -9.87
C ALA A 277 -9.76 -19.85 -9.47
N GLU A 278 -8.78 -18.95 -9.29
CA GLU A 278 -7.42 -19.25 -8.85
C GLU A 278 -7.40 -19.93 -7.47
N ALA A 279 -8.34 -19.58 -6.59
CA ALA A 279 -8.47 -20.18 -5.26
C ALA A 279 -8.82 -21.68 -5.36
N GLN A 280 -9.57 -22.08 -6.38
CA GLN A 280 -9.91 -23.49 -6.60
C GLN A 280 -8.72 -24.34 -7.07
N SER A 281 -7.69 -23.72 -7.66
CA SER A 281 -6.44 -24.42 -8.01
C SER A 281 -5.62 -24.87 -6.77
N ILE A 282 -5.91 -24.34 -5.59
CA ILE A 282 -5.18 -24.66 -4.35
C ILE A 282 -5.41 -26.12 -3.98
N ARG A 283 -4.33 -26.91 -3.99
CA ARG A 283 -4.29 -28.32 -3.56
C ARG A 283 -5.01 -28.49 -2.20
N PRO A 284 -5.97 -29.43 -2.04
CA PRO A 284 -6.78 -29.53 -0.82
C PRO A 284 -5.99 -29.52 0.49
N ARG A 285 -4.86 -30.25 0.57
CA ARG A 285 -3.98 -30.30 1.75
C ARG A 285 -3.35 -28.96 2.17
N ASN A 286 -3.35 -27.97 1.28
CA ASN A 286 -2.78 -26.63 1.50
C ASN A 286 -3.84 -25.56 1.82
N ARG A 287 -5.13 -25.89 1.65
CA ARG A 287 -6.26 -24.97 1.88
C ARG A 287 -6.39 -24.64 3.37
N VAL A 288 -6.67 -23.37 3.66
CA VAL A 288 -7.04 -22.84 4.99
C VAL A 288 -8.23 -21.92 4.78
N TYR A 289 -9.32 -22.10 5.53
CA TYR A 289 -10.55 -21.30 5.36
C TYR A 289 -10.61 -20.18 6.40
N PHE A 290 -11.07 -19.01 5.97
CA PHE A 290 -11.24 -17.80 6.78
C PHE A 290 -12.69 -17.31 6.60
N GLY A 291 -13.40 -17.03 7.69
CA GLY A 291 -14.82 -16.65 7.66
C GLY A 291 -15.05 -15.20 7.27
N ASN A 292 -14.01 -14.37 7.35
CA ASN A 292 -14.03 -12.96 6.99
C ASN A 292 -12.60 -12.47 6.61
N LEU A 293 -12.48 -11.21 6.19
CA LEU A 293 -11.19 -10.60 5.78
C LEU A 293 -10.22 -10.40 6.95
N MET A 294 -10.74 -10.14 8.16
CA MET A 294 -9.96 -9.95 9.39
C MET A 294 -9.20 -11.23 9.73
N ASP A 295 -9.88 -12.38 9.71
CA ASP A 295 -9.30 -13.69 10.07
C ASP A 295 -8.03 -13.97 9.27
N ALA A 296 -8.05 -13.68 7.97
CA ALA A 296 -6.93 -13.93 7.05
C ALA A 296 -5.72 -13.03 7.39
N PHE A 297 -5.95 -11.75 7.69
CA PHE A 297 -4.89 -10.81 8.08
C PHE A 297 -4.37 -11.07 9.51
N MET A 298 -5.23 -11.43 10.45
CA MET A 298 -4.83 -11.79 11.82
C MET A 298 -4.04 -13.09 11.83
N ALA A 299 -4.43 -14.09 11.01
CA ALA A 299 -3.61 -15.26 10.73
C ALA A 299 -2.27 -14.94 10.03
N GLY A 300 -2.05 -13.70 9.59
CA GLY A 300 -0.84 -13.23 8.93
C GLY A 300 -0.66 -13.79 7.53
N TYR A 301 -1.75 -13.88 6.76
CA TYR A 301 -1.73 -14.09 5.31
C TYR A 301 -1.90 -12.71 4.62
N ALA A 302 -1.43 -12.60 3.38
CA ALA A 302 -1.59 -11.39 2.56
C ALA A 302 -2.51 -11.64 1.34
N PRO A 303 -3.18 -10.61 0.79
CA PRO A 303 -3.98 -10.73 -0.43
C PRO A 303 -3.21 -11.31 -1.61
N ALA A 304 -3.85 -12.19 -2.38
CA ALA A 304 -3.35 -12.65 -3.65
C ALA A 304 -3.67 -11.63 -4.77
N ARG A 305 -2.64 -10.93 -5.26
CA ARG A 305 -2.74 -9.89 -6.32
C ARG A 305 -3.38 -10.33 -7.65
N VAL A 306 -3.70 -11.63 -7.82
CA VAL A 306 -4.39 -12.18 -9.01
C VAL A 306 -5.92 -12.05 -8.94
N CYS A 307 -6.52 -12.05 -7.74
CA CYS A 307 -7.95 -11.86 -7.53
C CYS A 307 -8.20 -10.44 -6.99
N PRO A 308 -8.55 -9.45 -7.82
CA PRO A 308 -8.74 -8.07 -7.36
C PRO A 308 -10.06 -7.92 -6.59
N PHE A 309 -9.99 -8.05 -5.25
CA PHE A 309 -11.11 -7.78 -4.34
C PHE A 309 -10.94 -6.49 -3.51
N TRP A 310 -9.76 -5.89 -3.52
CA TRP A 310 -9.49 -4.68 -2.75
C TRP A 310 -10.37 -3.52 -3.25
N PRO A 311 -11.08 -2.77 -2.37
CA PRO A 311 -11.86 -1.62 -2.79
C PRO A 311 -11.01 -0.64 -3.58
N VAL A 312 -11.53 -0.12 -4.69
CA VAL A 312 -10.89 0.95 -5.46
C VAL A 312 -11.32 2.31 -4.94
N THR A 313 -10.53 3.35 -5.23
CA THR A 313 -11.02 4.73 -5.11
C THR A 313 -12.22 4.93 -6.06
N PRO A 314 -13.26 5.69 -5.66
CA PRO A 314 -14.37 6.08 -6.53
C PRO A 314 -13.92 6.61 -7.89
#